data_AF-W1YQM7-F1
#
_entry.id   AF-W1YQM7-F1
#
_cell.length_a   1.000
_cell.length_b   1.000
_cell.length_c   1.000
_cell.angle_alpha   90.00
_cell.angle_beta   90.00
_cell.angle_gamma   90.00
#
_symmetry.space_group_name_H-M   'P 1'
#
loop_
_entity.id
_entity.type
_entity.pdbx_description
1 polymer ?
#
loop_
_entity_poly.entity_id
_entity_poly.type
_entity_poly.pdbx_seq_one_letter_code
_entity_poly.pdbx_strand_id
1 'polypeptide(L)'
;TSGMLDVPLVGFCGAPFTIASYLIEGGPTKNYNKTRGMLIGAPNVWSALMTKLADMSIEYLSMQAESGANALQIFDSWVGAVNADQYKQGIYPHMER
;
A
#
# COMPACT_ATOMS: atom_id res chain seq x y z
N THR A 1 11.64 -25.89 -24.35
CA THR A 1 11.58 -24.73 -23.43
C THR A 1 10.13 -24.46 -23.12
N SER A 2 9.59 -25.19 -22.15
CA SER A 2 8.18 -25.11 -21.74
C SER A 2 8.12 -24.22 -20.49
N GLY A 3 7.32 -23.17 -20.50
CA GLY A 3 7.13 -22.33 -19.31
C GLY A 3 6.65 -20.90 -19.54
N MET A 4 6.67 -20.37 -20.76
CA MET A 4 6.11 -19.04 -21.03
C MET A 4 4.61 -19.16 -21.25
N LEU A 5 3.83 -18.62 -20.32
CA LEU A 5 2.39 -18.42 -20.50
C LEU A 5 2.17 -17.51 -21.70
N ASP A 6 1.15 -17.79 -22.53
CA ASP A 6 0.82 -16.99 -23.71
C ASP A 6 0.01 -15.72 -23.36
N VAL A 7 -0.02 -15.37 -22.06
CA VAL A 7 -0.76 -14.25 -21.49
C VAL A 7 0.15 -13.46 -20.53
N PRO A 8 0.01 -12.12 -20.43
CA PRO A 8 0.78 -11.33 -19.48
C PRO A 8 0.53 -11.73 -18.02
N LEU A 9 1.60 -11.85 -17.24
CA LEU A 9 1.55 -12.02 -15.79
C LEU A 9 1.48 -10.66 -15.10
N VAL A 10 0.49 -10.46 -14.23
CA VAL A 10 0.37 -9.26 -13.39
C VAL A 10 0.86 -9.57 -11.99
N GLY A 11 1.93 -8.90 -11.57
CA GLY A 11 2.38 -8.86 -10.18
C GLY A 11 1.56 -7.84 -9.37
N PHE A 12 1.48 -8.01 -8.06
CA PHE A 12 0.72 -7.08 -7.22
C PHE A 12 1.21 -6.97 -5.79
N CYS A 13 0.80 -5.89 -5.12
CA CYS A 13 0.88 -5.74 -3.67
C CYS A 13 -0.27 -4.87 -3.15
N GLY A 14 -0.42 -4.82 -1.83
CA GLY A 14 -1.26 -3.81 -1.18
C GLY A 14 -0.57 -2.45 -1.15
N ALA A 15 -1.34 -1.37 -1.23
CA ALA A 15 -0.83 -0.03 -0.99
C ALA A 15 -0.42 0.16 0.49
N PRO A 16 0.55 1.04 0.79
CA PRO A 16 0.96 1.35 2.15
C PRO A 16 -0.19 1.68 3.11
N PHE A 17 -1.18 2.47 2.68
CA PHE A 17 -2.34 2.81 3.52
C PHE A 17 -3.17 1.58 3.89
N THR A 18 -3.49 0.75 2.89
CA THR A 18 -4.24 -0.49 3.10
C THR A 18 -3.48 -1.45 4.01
N ILE A 19 -2.18 -1.66 3.81
CA ILE A 19 -1.36 -2.52 4.68
C ILE A 19 -1.28 -1.95 6.10
N ALA A 20 -1.00 -0.66 6.25
CA ALA A 20 -0.97 0.02 7.55
C ALA A 20 -2.28 -0.17 8.31
N SER A 21 -3.40 -0.06 7.60
CA SER A 21 -4.72 -0.24 8.19
C SER A 21 -4.95 -1.65 8.72
N TYR A 22 -4.51 -2.69 8.00
CA TYR A 22 -4.55 -4.06 8.53
C TYR A 22 -3.71 -4.20 9.82
N LEU A 23 -2.50 -3.63 9.83
CA LEU A 23 -1.58 -3.69 10.98
C LEU A 23 -2.14 -2.96 12.22
N ILE A 24 -2.73 -1.79 12.02
CA ILE A 24 -3.25 -0.93 13.10
C ILE A 24 -4.59 -1.45 13.64
N GLU A 25 -5.46 -1.91 12.76
CA GLU A 25 -6.80 -2.35 13.12
C GLU A 25 -6.79 -3.78 13.69
N GLY A 26 -5.85 -4.61 13.25
CA GLY A 26 -5.70 -6.02 13.66
C GLY A 26 -6.58 -6.99 12.87
N GLY A 27 -7.13 -6.56 11.72
CA GLY A 27 -7.98 -7.35 10.85
C GLY A 27 -8.91 -6.50 9.98
N PRO A 28 -9.82 -7.14 9.21
CA PRO A 28 -10.85 -6.43 8.45
C PRO A 28 -11.74 -5.57 9.37
N THR A 29 -11.95 -4.31 9.01
CA THR A 29 -12.81 -3.39 9.75
C THR A 29 -13.65 -2.54 8.80
N LYS A 30 -14.78 -2.03 9.27
CA LYS A 30 -15.64 -1.12 8.51
C LYS A 30 -15.41 0.35 8.83
N ASN A 31 -14.81 0.65 10.00
CA ASN A 31 -14.81 2.00 10.55
C ASN A 31 -13.43 2.69 10.51
N TYR A 32 -12.33 1.93 10.44
CA TYR A 32 -10.96 2.46 10.29
C TYR A 32 -10.57 3.52 11.33
N ASN A 33 -11.19 3.46 12.51
CA ASN A 33 -11.09 4.52 13.52
C ASN A 33 -9.67 4.61 14.11
N LYS A 34 -8.98 3.49 14.30
CA LYS A 34 -7.61 3.49 14.85
C LYS A 34 -6.62 3.99 13.80
N THR A 35 -6.78 3.56 12.55
CA THR A 35 -5.96 4.06 11.43
C THR A 35 -6.10 5.57 11.30
N ARG A 36 -7.34 6.08 11.22
CA ARG A 36 -7.60 7.53 11.13
C ARG A 36 -7.12 8.27 12.37
N GLY A 37 -7.27 7.65 13.55
CA GLY A 37 -6.73 8.16 14.80
C GLY A 37 -5.22 8.35 14.78
N MET A 38 -4.46 7.38 14.25
CA MET A 38 -3.01 7.47 14.11
C MET A 38 -2.60 8.50 13.05
N LEU A 39 -3.25 8.48 11.89
CA LEU A 39 -3.03 9.42 10.79
C LEU A 39 -3.08 10.88 11.27
N ILE A 40 -4.06 11.21 12.14
CA ILE A 40 -4.26 12.57 12.64
C ILE A 40 -3.48 12.82 13.94
N GLY A 41 -3.53 11.88 14.88
CA GLY A 41 -3.04 12.07 16.24
C GLY A 41 -1.55 11.78 16.45
N ALA A 42 -0.89 11.11 15.50
CA ALA A 42 0.51 10.75 15.59
C ALA A 42 1.23 10.84 14.23
N PRO A 43 1.30 12.03 13.59
CA PRO A 43 1.77 12.20 12.21
C PRO A 43 3.21 11.72 11.99
N ASN A 44 4.10 11.86 12.97
CA ASN A 44 5.49 11.37 12.87
C ASN A 44 5.54 9.84 12.82
N VAL A 45 4.74 9.15 13.65
CA VAL A 45 4.66 7.69 13.67
C VAL A 45 4.01 7.19 12.38
N TRP A 46 2.94 7.85 11.96
CA TRP A 46 2.26 7.55 10.71
C TRP A 46 3.21 7.66 9.50
N SER A 47 3.94 8.77 9.39
CA SER A 47 4.88 8.99 8.29
C SER A 47 6.02 7.96 8.28
N ALA A 48 6.56 7.60 9.45
CA ALA A 48 7.60 6.57 9.57
C ALA A 48 7.08 5.19 9.13
N LEU A 49 5.87 4.81 9.56
CA LEU A 49 5.23 3.56 9.15
C LEU A 49 4.97 3.53 7.65
N MET A 50 4.36 4.58 7.10
CA MET A 50 4.03 4.68 5.68
C MET A 50 5.29 4.66 4.80
N THR A 51 6.36 5.32 5.23
CA THR A 51 7.67 5.27 4.54
C THR A 51 8.20 3.85 4.49
N LYS A 52 8.21 3.16 5.64
CA LYS A 52 8.70 1.77 5.72
C LYS A 52 7.89 0.83 4.84
N LEU A 53 6.56 0.98 4.83
CA LEU A 53 5.68 0.15 3.99
C LEU A 53 5.85 0.47 2.51
N ALA A 54 6.02 1.73 2.14
CA ALA A 54 6.33 2.12 0.76
C ALA A 54 7.66 1.51 0.29
N ASP A 55 8.71 1.58 1.11
CA ASP A 55 10.01 0.96 0.78
C ASP A 55 9.88 -0.55 0.55
N MET A 56 9.14 -1.23 1.42
CA MET A 56 8.88 -2.67 1.29
C MET A 56 8.03 -3.02 0.06
N SER A 57 7.02 -2.19 -0.26
CA SER A 57 6.20 -2.37 -1.46
C SER A 57 7.03 -2.20 -2.73
N ILE A 58 7.92 -1.20 -2.78
CA ILE A 58 8.84 -0.97 -3.91
C ILE A 58 9.74 -2.20 -4.08
N GLU A 59 10.44 -2.62 -3.02
CA GLU A 59 11.33 -3.80 -3.07
C GLU A 59 10.58 -5.05 -3.54
N TYR A 60 9.39 -5.31 -2.99
CA TYR A 60 8.60 -6.48 -3.33
C TYR A 60 8.09 -6.47 -4.77
N LEU A 61 7.66 -5.31 -5.29
CA LEU A 61 7.20 -5.18 -6.67
C LEU A 61 8.37 -5.23 -7.66
N SER A 62 9.53 -4.64 -7.32
CA SER A 62 10.76 -4.78 -8.11
C SER A 62 11.17 -6.24 -8.24
N MET A 63 11.15 -7.01 -7.15
CA MET A 63 11.41 -8.45 -7.20
C MET A 63 10.43 -9.20 -8.10
N GLN A 64 9.14 -8.84 -8.08
CA GLN A 64 8.15 -9.45 -8.97
C GLN A 64 8.42 -9.12 -10.44
N ALA A 65 8.81 -7.88 -10.76
CA ALA A 65 9.20 -7.48 -12.11
C ALA A 65 10.43 -8.27 -12.59
N GLU A 66 11.47 -8.36 -11.76
CA GLU A 66 12.68 -9.16 -12.05
C GLU A 66 12.38 -10.66 -12.21
N SER A 67 11.36 -11.15 -11.51
CA SER A 67 10.89 -12.54 -11.59
C SER A 67 9.98 -12.82 -12.80
N GLY A 68 9.70 -11.81 -13.64
CA GLY A 68 8.98 -11.98 -14.91
C GLY A 68 7.54 -11.45 -14.92
N ALA A 69 7.12 -10.65 -13.94
CA ALA A 69 5.84 -9.92 -14.05
C ALA A 69 5.89 -8.90 -15.20
N ASN A 70 4.87 -8.91 -16.06
CA ASN A 70 4.76 -8.02 -17.21
C ASN A 70 4.09 -6.68 -16.87
N ALA A 71 3.28 -6.66 -15.82
CA ALA A 71 2.67 -5.48 -15.25
C ALA A 71 2.60 -5.60 -13.74
N LEU A 72 2.50 -4.46 -13.05
CA LEU A 72 2.42 -4.38 -11.60
C LEU A 72 1.16 -3.61 -11.20
N GLN A 73 0.42 -4.13 -10.22
CA GLN A 73 -0.80 -3.51 -9.70
C GLN A 73 -0.70 -3.28 -8.19
N ILE A 74 -0.98 -2.04 -7.76
CA ILE A 74 -1.06 -1.68 -6.35
C ILE A 74 -2.53 -1.60 -5.96
N PHE A 75 -2.94 -2.37 -4.96
CA PHE A 75 -4.30 -2.36 -4.44
C PHE A 75 -4.41 -1.45 -3.22
N ASP A 76 -5.00 -0.27 -3.39
CA ASP A 76 -5.39 0.59 -2.27
C ASP A 76 -6.87 0.44 -1.91
N SER A 77 -7.24 -0.77 -1.48
CA SER A 77 -8.62 -1.18 -1.26
C SER A 77 -9.37 -0.32 -0.24
N TRP A 78 -8.67 0.31 0.72
CA TRP A 78 -9.30 0.99 1.86
C TRP A 78 -9.16 2.50 1.84
N VAL A 79 -8.49 3.09 0.84
CA VAL A 79 -8.24 4.55 0.78
C VAL A 79 -9.51 5.40 0.80
N GLY A 80 -10.65 4.83 0.39
CA GLY A 80 -11.97 5.47 0.49
C GLY A 80 -12.42 5.78 1.92
N ALA A 81 -11.68 5.31 2.95
CA ALA A 81 -11.94 5.61 4.36
C ALA A 81 -11.47 7.02 4.79
N VAL A 82 -10.68 7.72 3.97
CA VAL A 82 -10.19 9.07 4.27
C VAL A 82 -10.74 10.11 3.30
N ASN A 83 -10.73 11.38 3.72
CA ASN A 83 -11.09 12.48 2.83
C ASN A 83 -9.91 12.90 1.93
N ALA A 84 -10.17 13.79 0.97
CA ALA A 84 -9.16 14.21 0.00
C ALA A 84 -7.93 14.88 0.62
N ASP A 85 -8.10 15.69 1.67
CA ASP A 85 -6.98 16.40 2.31
C ASP A 85 -6.10 15.43 3.11
N GLN A 86 -6.74 14.50 3.83
CA GLN A 86 -6.07 13.40 4.52
C GLN A 86 -5.25 12.55 3.56
N TYR A 87 -5.82 12.22 2.38
CA TYR A 87 -5.09 11.50 1.35
C TYR A 87 -3.89 12.31 0.84
N LYS A 88 -4.12 13.56 0.40
CA LYS A 88 -3.06 14.41 -0.18
C LYS A 88 -1.89 14.65 0.76
N GLN A 89 -2.15 14.82 2.05
CA GLN A 89 -1.13 15.17 3.02
C GLN A 89 -0.46 13.94 3.66
N GLY A 90 -1.25 12.92 3.98
CA GLY A 90 -0.78 11.78 4.78
C GLY A 90 -0.52 10.51 4.01
N ILE A 91 -0.97 10.38 2.75
CA ILE A 91 -0.89 9.13 1.99
C ILE A 91 -0.18 9.33 0.67
N TYR A 92 -0.62 10.31 -0.12
CA TYR A 92 -0.12 10.57 -1.47
C TYR A 92 1.41 10.70 -1.56
N PRO A 93 2.11 11.41 -0.64
CA PRO A 93 3.57 11.52 -0.73
C PRO A 93 4.30 10.18 -0.62
N HIS A 94 3.68 9.16 -0.02
CA HIS A 94 4.23 7.81 0.05
C HIS A 94 3.88 6.94 -1.16
N MET A 95 2.81 7.31 -1.89
CA MET A 95 2.39 6.65 -3.13
C MET A 95 3.15 7.15 -4.36
N GLU A 96 3.68 8.38 -4.32
CA GLU A 96 4.40 9.02 -5.43
C GLU A 96 5.89 8.60 -5.54
N ARG A 97 6.42 7.98 -4.48
CA ARG A 97 7.83 7.53 -4.41
C ARG A 97 8.13 6.40 -5.37
#